data_AF-A0A0U2R890-F1
#
_entry.id   AF-A0A0U2R890-F1
#
_cell.length_a   1.000
_cell.length_b   1.000
_cell.length_c   1.000
_cell.angle_alpha   90.00
_cell.angle_beta   90.00
_cell.angle_gamma   90.00
#
_symmetry.space_group_name_H-M   'P 1'
#
loop_
_entity.id
_entity.type
_entity.pdbx_description
1 polymer ?
#
loop_
_entity_poly.entity_id
_entity_poly.type
_entity_poly.pdbx_seq_one_letter_code
_entity_poly.pdbx_strand_id
1 'polypeptide(L)'
;MLFDNLKFKAALALSAAFVVIAVAAPGSASARCTTGGLTPAAVDVCTPTAKARLLPTGELIPPKSAPPRVVAVIEAANKIRTKPYIWGGGHGRWWDKGYDCSGSVSFALHGGEFLESPLPSGPMEKWGLPGEGRWITVYANGGHAYAVIAGVRLDTSGDEGGETGPRWHTELRDNIGYVARHPAGY
;
A
#
# COMPACT_ATOMS: atom_id res chain seq x y z
N MET A 1 -17.24 -20.19 -81.18
CA MET A 1 -16.43 -21.28 -80.59
C MET A 1 -15.91 -20.74 -79.27
N LEU A 2 -16.09 -21.33 -78.08
CA LEU A 2 -16.69 -22.58 -77.62
C LEU A 2 -16.69 -22.46 -76.06
N PHE A 3 -17.79 -22.80 -75.39
CA PHE A 3 -17.92 -23.23 -73.97
C PHE A 3 -17.53 -22.23 -72.83
N ASP A 4 -18.16 -22.13 -71.66
CA ASP A 4 -19.32 -22.80 -71.06
C ASP A 4 -19.83 -21.99 -69.84
N ASN A 5 -21.11 -22.20 -69.53
CA ASN A 5 -21.87 -21.59 -68.43
C ASN A 5 -21.46 -22.12 -67.05
N LEU A 6 -21.45 -21.28 -66.00
CA LEU A 6 -22.11 -21.64 -64.72
C LEU A 6 -22.37 -20.44 -63.81
N LYS A 7 -23.66 -20.26 -63.47
CA LYS A 7 -24.18 -19.34 -62.45
C LYS A 7 -23.82 -19.86 -61.05
N PHE A 8 -23.45 -19.00 -60.10
CA PHE A 8 -23.91 -19.12 -58.71
C PHE A 8 -23.73 -17.78 -57.97
N LYS A 9 -24.85 -17.25 -57.48
CA LYS A 9 -24.89 -16.15 -56.50
C LYS A 9 -24.49 -16.72 -55.15
N ALA A 10 -23.48 -16.16 -54.50
CA ALA A 10 -23.30 -16.28 -53.05
C ALA A 10 -22.48 -15.09 -52.56
N ALA A 11 -23.16 -14.15 -51.92
CA ALA A 11 -22.53 -13.15 -51.08
C ALA A 11 -21.92 -13.89 -49.89
N LEU A 12 -20.61 -13.76 -49.69
CA LEU A 12 -19.96 -14.16 -48.44
C LEU A 12 -19.33 -12.92 -47.85
N ALA A 13 -20.00 -12.37 -46.83
CA ALA A 13 -19.54 -11.24 -46.06
C ALA A 13 -18.22 -11.59 -45.36
N LEU A 14 -17.22 -10.73 -45.54
CA LEU A 14 -15.95 -10.81 -44.84
C LEU A 14 -16.17 -10.34 -43.40
N SER A 15 -16.50 -11.25 -42.48
CA SER A 15 -16.56 -10.93 -41.05
C SER A 15 -15.15 -10.90 -40.48
N ALA A 16 -14.58 -9.69 -40.37
CA ALA A 16 -13.37 -9.45 -39.59
C ALA A 16 -13.71 -9.62 -38.09
N ALA A 17 -13.27 -10.73 -37.50
CA ALA A 17 -13.34 -10.92 -36.06
C ALA A 17 -12.30 -10.02 -35.38
N PHE A 18 -12.73 -8.90 -34.80
CA PHE A 18 -11.92 -8.13 -33.86
C PHE A 18 -11.81 -8.93 -32.56
N VAL A 19 -10.69 -9.62 -32.38
CA VAL A 19 -10.30 -10.14 -31.06
C VAL A 19 -9.80 -8.96 -30.23
N VAL A 20 -10.65 -8.45 -29.35
CA VAL A 20 -10.25 -7.47 -28.34
C VAL A 20 -9.49 -8.23 -27.25
N ILE A 21 -8.16 -8.19 -27.29
CA ILE A 21 -7.34 -8.62 -26.16
C ILE A 21 -7.49 -7.55 -25.07
N ALA A 22 -8.29 -7.84 -24.05
CA ALA A 22 -8.34 -7.02 -22.85
C ALA A 22 -7.01 -7.16 -22.10
N VAL A 23 -6.12 -6.18 -22.25
CA VAL A 23 -4.94 -6.04 -21.39
C VAL A 23 -5.45 -5.68 -19.99
N ALA A 24 -5.43 -6.63 -19.07
CA ALA A 24 -5.62 -6.36 -17.66
C ALA A 24 -4.37 -5.65 -17.14
N ALA A 25 -4.45 -4.32 -16.97
CA ALA A 25 -3.47 -3.58 -16.19
C ALA A 25 -3.44 -4.12 -14.73
N PRO A 26 -2.28 -4.12 -14.05
CA PRO A 26 -2.22 -4.42 -12.64
C PRO A 26 -3.07 -3.38 -11.89
N GLY A 27 -4.20 -3.82 -11.37
CA GLY A 27 -5.15 -2.95 -10.70
C GLY A 27 -4.57 -2.48 -9.37
N SER A 28 -4.29 -1.18 -9.25
CA SER A 28 -4.38 -0.50 -7.96
C SER A 28 -5.77 -0.78 -7.41
N ALA A 29 -5.85 -1.54 -6.32
CA ALA A 29 -7.11 -1.87 -5.68
C ALA A 29 -7.64 -0.66 -4.89
N SER A 30 -7.91 0.44 -5.58
CA SER A 30 -9.12 1.18 -5.25
C SER A 30 -10.24 0.23 -5.67
N ALA A 31 -11.09 -0.20 -4.73
CA ALA A 31 -12.35 -0.86 -5.08
C ALA A 31 -12.94 -0.12 -6.29
N ARG A 32 -13.44 -0.83 -7.32
CA ARG A 32 -14.05 -0.19 -8.49
C ARG A 32 -15.22 0.69 -8.02
N CYS A 33 -14.94 1.94 -7.69
CA CYS A 33 -15.88 2.91 -7.19
C CYS A 33 -16.76 3.34 -8.35
N THR A 34 -17.78 2.53 -8.63
CA THR A 34 -18.82 2.88 -9.60
C THR A 34 -19.74 3.89 -8.95
N THR A 35 -19.98 5.00 -9.63
CA THR A 35 -20.87 6.07 -9.18
C THR A 35 -22.34 5.66 -9.37
N GLY A 36 -22.87 4.85 -8.46
CA GLY A 36 -24.29 4.52 -8.42
C GLY A 36 -24.65 3.58 -7.27
N GLY A 37 -25.54 4.01 -6.37
CA GLY A 37 -26.11 3.17 -5.31
C GLY A 37 -25.19 2.85 -4.11
N LEU A 38 -24.09 3.59 -3.92
CA LEU A 38 -23.19 3.38 -2.78
C LEU A 38 -23.87 3.81 -1.48
N THR A 39 -23.75 2.98 -0.44
CA THR A 39 -24.07 3.39 0.93
C THR A 39 -23.10 4.49 1.38
N PRO A 40 -23.43 5.31 2.40
CA PRO A 40 -22.51 6.32 2.93
C PRO A 40 -21.13 5.74 3.31
N ALA A 41 -21.10 4.52 3.86
CA ALA A 41 -19.86 3.81 4.16
C ALA A 41 -19.06 3.46 2.89
N ALA A 42 -19.73 3.04 1.82
CA ALA A 42 -19.07 2.74 0.55
C ALA A 42 -18.59 4.02 -0.18
N VAL A 43 -19.33 5.14 -0.06
CA VAL A 43 -18.88 6.46 -0.56
C VAL A 43 -17.64 6.93 0.19
N ASP A 44 -17.61 6.75 1.52
CA ASP A 44 -16.46 7.10 2.34
C ASP A 44 -15.22 6.32 1.90
N VAL A 45 -15.32 4.99 1.75
CA VAL A 45 -14.21 4.14 1.23
C VAL A 45 -13.69 4.61 -0.13
N CYS A 46 -14.57 5.17 -0.97
CA CYS A 46 -14.25 5.65 -2.32
C CYS A 46 -13.71 7.09 -2.38
N THR A 47 -13.68 7.81 -1.27
CA THR A 47 -13.20 9.20 -1.24
C THR A 47 -11.69 9.22 -0.95
N PRO A 48 -10.87 9.85 -1.81
CA PRO A 48 -9.44 10.00 -1.55
C PRO A 48 -9.19 10.61 -0.18
N THR A 49 -8.28 10.01 0.58
CA THR A 49 -7.88 10.49 1.90
C THR A 49 -6.91 11.66 1.75
N ALA A 50 -6.97 12.62 2.67
CA ALA A 50 -5.97 13.68 2.74
C ALA A 50 -4.60 13.07 3.09
N LYS A 51 -3.53 13.62 2.50
CA LYS A 51 -2.16 13.18 2.81
C LYS A 51 -1.59 13.90 4.02
N ALA A 52 -0.74 13.20 4.77
CA ALA A 52 0.10 13.81 5.80
C ALA A 52 1.19 14.70 5.18
N ARG A 53 1.74 15.60 6.01
CA ARG A 53 2.77 16.56 5.58
C ARG A 53 4.06 16.31 6.34
N LEU A 54 5.12 15.94 5.62
CA LEU A 54 6.46 15.79 6.17
C LEU A 54 7.10 17.17 6.39
N LEU A 55 7.62 17.42 7.58
CA LEU A 55 8.36 18.64 7.92
C LEU A 55 9.85 18.51 7.58
N PRO A 56 10.57 19.63 7.38
CA PRO A 56 12.02 19.61 7.26
C PRO A 56 12.75 19.01 8.49
N THR A 57 12.08 18.95 9.64
CA THR A 57 12.58 18.30 10.87
C THR A 57 12.49 16.76 10.81
N GLY A 58 12.01 16.20 9.71
CA GLY A 58 11.73 14.78 9.55
C GLY A 58 10.50 14.28 10.32
N GLU A 59 9.71 15.17 10.92
CA GLU A 59 8.46 14.81 11.61
C GLU A 59 7.27 14.82 10.65
N LEU A 60 6.40 13.81 10.74
CA LEU A 60 5.21 13.71 9.91
C LEU A 60 3.99 14.30 10.64
N ILE A 61 3.31 15.26 10.02
CA ILE A 61 2.10 15.86 10.58
C ILE A 61 0.85 15.21 9.97
N PRO A 62 -0.04 14.60 10.79
CA PRO A 62 -1.28 14.01 10.31
C PRO A 62 -2.20 15.08 9.68
N PRO A 63 -2.97 14.74 8.64
CA PRO A 63 -4.01 15.62 8.13
C PRO A 63 -5.16 15.72 9.14
N LYS A 64 -5.86 16.86 9.15
CA LYS A 64 -6.98 17.11 10.10
C LYS A 64 -8.10 16.08 10.01
N SER A 65 -8.29 15.45 8.85
CA SER A 65 -9.32 14.43 8.63
C SER A 65 -8.86 13.00 8.93
N ALA A 66 -7.62 12.81 9.41
CA ALA A 66 -7.13 11.48 9.76
C ALA A 66 -7.96 10.91 10.93
N PRO A 67 -8.39 9.64 10.86
CA PRO A 67 -8.98 8.96 12.00
C PRO A 67 -8.03 8.96 13.21
N PRO A 68 -8.55 8.99 14.45
CA PRO A 68 -7.71 9.02 15.66
C PRO A 68 -6.66 7.92 15.72
N ARG A 69 -6.99 6.70 15.27
CA ARG A 69 -6.03 5.59 15.23
C ARG A 69 -4.90 5.81 14.24
N VAL A 70 -5.16 6.45 13.09
CA VAL A 70 -4.13 6.80 12.10
C VAL A 70 -3.22 7.91 12.65
N VAL A 71 -3.80 8.89 13.34
CA VAL A 71 -3.04 9.92 14.07
C VAL A 71 -2.08 9.25 15.06
N ALA A 72 -2.56 8.30 15.86
CA ALA A 72 -1.74 7.61 16.85
C ALA A 72 -0.62 6.74 16.22
N VAL A 73 -0.86 6.13 15.04
CA VAL A 73 0.20 5.45 14.27
C VAL A 73 1.30 6.44 13.87
N ILE A 74 0.93 7.60 13.34
CA ILE A 74 1.90 8.64 12.93
C ILE A 74 2.68 9.16 14.13
N GLU A 75 2.01 9.46 15.24
CA GLU A 75 2.66 9.91 16.48
C GLU A 75 3.63 8.87 17.03
N ALA A 76 3.27 7.57 16.99
CA ALA A 76 4.17 6.50 17.42
C ALA A 76 5.40 6.40 16.51
N ALA A 77 5.21 6.38 15.19
CA ALA A 77 6.31 6.37 14.23
C ALA A 77 7.22 7.60 14.41
N ASN A 78 6.65 8.79 14.67
CA ASN A 78 7.44 10.00 14.95
C ASN A 78 8.36 9.86 16.17
N LYS A 79 7.99 9.07 17.19
CA LYS A 79 8.84 8.83 18.38
C LYS A 79 10.10 8.05 18.06
N ILE A 80 10.08 7.20 17.03
CA ILE A 80 11.21 6.33 16.66
C ILE A 80 11.95 6.80 15.40
N ARG A 81 11.45 7.82 14.71
CA ARG A 81 11.98 8.33 13.43
C ARG A 81 13.45 8.79 13.44
N THR A 82 14.07 8.91 14.61
CA THR A 82 15.49 9.30 14.75
C THR A 82 16.34 8.20 15.36
N LYS A 83 15.75 7.02 15.60
CA LYS A 83 16.44 5.85 16.13
C LYS A 83 17.27 5.18 15.04
N PRO A 84 18.38 4.52 15.39
CA PRO A 84 19.18 3.76 14.45
C PRO A 84 18.48 2.46 14.03
N TYR A 85 18.93 1.88 12.92
CA TYR A 85 18.60 0.49 12.58
C TYR A 85 19.32 -0.47 13.53
N ILE A 86 18.58 -1.43 14.09
CA ILE A 86 19.16 -2.55 14.84
C ILE A 86 18.40 -3.80 14.44
N TRP A 87 19.10 -4.81 13.92
CA TRP A 87 18.50 -6.11 13.59
C TRP A 87 17.81 -6.73 14.82
N GLY A 88 16.53 -7.08 14.71
CA GLY A 88 15.71 -7.58 15.81
C GLY A 88 15.18 -6.49 16.76
N GLY A 89 15.52 -5.22 16.53
CA GLY A 89 15.10 -4.10 17.35
C GLY A 89 13.58 -3.91 17.30
N GLY A 90 12.95 -3.77 18.48
CA GLY A 90 11.51 -3.61 18.62
C GLY A 90 10.71 -4.92 18.74
N HIS A 91 11.34 -6.09 18.62
CA HIS A 91 10.64 -7.39 18.76
C HIS A 91 10.59 -7.93 20.19
N GLY A 92 11.55 -7.57 21.04
CA GLY A 92 11.59 -8.02 22.44
C GLY A 92 10.92 -7.06 23.44
N ARG A 93 10.75 -5.79 23.05
CA ARG A 93 10.09 -4.75 23.83
C ARG A 93 9.67 -3.62 22.89
N TRP A 94 8.59 -2.92 23.23
CA TRP A 94 8.14 -1.79 22.43
C TRP A 94 9.17 -0.68 22.37
N TRP A 95 9.62 -0.15 23.51
CA TRP A 95 10.61 0.93 23.52
C TRP A 95 12.05 0.38 23.49
N ASP A 96 12.65 0.38 22.31
CA ASP A 96 14.00 -0.14 22.09
C ASP A 96 15.04 0.96 21.74
N LYS A 97 16.31 0.57 21.74
CA LYS A 97 17.46 1.42 21.40
C LYS A 97 17.51 1.75 19.90
N GLY A 98 16.95 0.87 19.06
CA GLY A 98 16.85 0.97 17.62
C GLY A 98 15.83 -0.06 17.11
N TYR A 99 15.47 0.02 15.84
CA TYR A 99 14.39 -0.79 15.26
C TYR A 99 14.83 -1.37 13.91
N ASP A 100 14.46 -2.63 13.65
CA ASP A 100 14.53 -3.16 12.30
C ASP A 100 13.31 -2.75 11.46
N CYS A 101 13.26 -3.17 10.20
CA CYS A 101 12.20 -2.83 9.27
C CYS A 101 10.80 -3.17 9.82
N SER A 102 10.61 -4.43 10.19
CA SER A 102 9.35 -4.96 10.72
C SER A 102 9.05 -4.50 12.15
N GLY A 103 10.07 -4.27 12.98
CA GLY A 103 9.94 -3.69 14.31
C GLY A 103 9.48 -2.23 14.26
N SER A 104 9.94 -1.47 13.26
CA SER A 104 9.52 -0.08 13.02
C SER A 104 8.04 0.00 12.65
N VAL A 105 7.62 -0.82 11.67
CA VAL A 105 6.21 -0.94 11.27
C VAL A 105 5.36 -1.42 12.43
N SER A 106 5.82 -2.42 13.19
CA SER A 106 5.11 -2.95 14.35
C SER A 106 4.89 -1.89 15.43
N PHE A 107 5.92 -1.11 15.75
CA PHE A 107 5.84 -0.04 16.75
C PHE A 107 4.82 1.03 16.35
N ALA A 108 4.83 1.44 15.08
CA ALA A 108 3.86 2.39 14.55
C ALA A 108 2.43 1.85 14.66
N LEU A 109 2.19 0.62 14.20
CA LEU A 109 0.87 -0.04 14.25
C LEU A 109 0.38 -0.27 15.69
N HIS A 110 1.28 -0.60 16.61
CA HIS A 110 0.96 -0.72 18.03
C HIS A 110 0.46 0.60 18.63
N GLY A 111 1.04 1.74 18.22
CA GLY A 111 0.56 3.06 18.62
C GLY A 111 -0.88 3.34 18.21
N GLY A 112 -1.33 2.77 17.08
CA GLY A 112 -2.73 2.80 16.65
C GLY A 112 -3.58 1.62 17.14
N GLU A 113 -3.09 0.82 18.09
CA GLU A 113 -3.76 -0.36 18.64
C GLU A 113 -4.07 -1.44 17.58
N PHE A 114 -3.34 -1.46 16.46
CA PHE A 114 -3.55 -2.46 15.40
C PHE A 114 -2.76 -3.75 15.63
N LEU A 115 -1.81 -3.73 16.56
CA LEU A 115 -1.01 -4.86 16.97
C LEU A 115 -0.85 -4.87 18.49
N GLU A 116 -1.06 -6.04 19.10
CA GLU A 116 -0.79 -6.29 20.52
C GLU A 116 0.63 -6.84 20.75
N SER A 117 1.26 -7.38 19.71
CA SER A 117 2.63 -7.89 19.72
C SER A 117 3.33 -7.56 18.39
N PRO A 118 4.68 -7.40 18.39
CA PRO A 118 5.42 -7.13 17.18
C PRO A 118 5.41 -8.34 16.24
N LEU A 119 5.42 -8.08 14.94
CA LEU A 119 5.47 -9.09 13.90
C LEU A 119 6.77 -8.96 13.09
N PRO A 120 7.49 -10.06 12.85
CA PRO A 120 8.50 -10.10 11.80
C PRO A 120 7.87 -9.88 10.41
N SER A 121 8.69 -9.53 9.40
CA SER A 121 8.21 -9.19 8.06
C SER A 121 7.42 -10.31 7.37
N GLY A 122 7.87 -11.56 7.45
CA GLY A 122 7.16 -12.71 6.86
C GLY A 122 5.73 -12.88 7.39
N PRO A 123 5.52 -12.92 8.73
CA PRO A 123 4.18 -12.91 9.32
C PRO A 123 3.32 -11.69 8.93
N MET A 124 3.91 -10.50 8.71
CA MET A 124 3.17 -9.33 8.24
C MET A 124 2.50 -9.54 6.88
N GLU A 125 3.03 -10.44 6.03
CA GLU A 125 2.39 -10.81 4.75
C GLU A 125 0.99 -11.42 4.92
N LYS A 126 0.58 -11.78 6.13
CA LYS A 126 -0.73 -12.38 6.46
C LYS A 126 -1.52 -11.55 7.46
N TRP A 127 -0.98 -10.43 7.94
CA TRP A 127 -1.67 -9.53 8.86
C TRP A 127 -2.77 -8.73 8.15
N GLY A 128 -3.86 -8.43 8.84
CA GLY A 128 -4.92 -7.58 8.32
C GLY A 128 -5.63 -8.13 7.07
N LEU A 129 -6.23 -7.23 6.31
CA LEU A 129 -6.91 -7.55 5.05
C LEU A 129 -5.94 -7.49 3.86
N PRO A 130 -6.14 -8.31 2.82
CA PRO A 130 -5.33 -8.25 1.59
C PRO A 130 -5.54 -6.94 0.83
N GLY A 131 -4.45 -6.43 0.25
CA GLY A 131 -4.47 -5.25 -0.62
C GLY A 131 -4.10 -3.95 0.08
N GLU A 132 -4.10 -2.87 -0.69
CA GLU A 132 -3.79 -1.52 -0.22
C GLU A 132 -4.97 -0.95 0.57
N GLY A 133 -4.67 -0.32 1.70
CA GLY A 133 -5.61 0.42 2.54
C GLY A 133 -5.65 1.89 2.17
N ARG A 134 -6.69 2.59 2.63
CA ARG A 134 -6.93 3.99 2.25
C ARG A 134 -6.11 5.00 3.06
N TRP A 135 -5.74 4.64 4.28
CA TRP A 135 -4.91 5.39 5.20
C TRP A 135 -3.59 4.66 5.47
N ILE A 136 -3.62 3.36 5.67
CA ILE A 136 -2.45 2.56 6.04
C ILE A 136 -2.33 1.38 5.08
N THR A 137 -1.19 1.27 4.40
CA THR A 137 -0.80 0.05 3.70
C THR A 137 0.55 -0.41 4.21
N VAL A 138 0.62 -1.63 4.72
CA VAL A 138 1.86 -2.33 5.01
C VAL A 138 2.25 -3.13 3.78
N TYR A 139 3.49 -2.99 3.35
CA TYR A 139 4.08 -3.81 2.30
C TYR A 139 5.14 -4.69 2.96
N ALA A 140 4.99 -6.00 2.85
CA ALA A 140 5.88 -6.95 3.49
C ALA A 140 6.27 -8.10 2.55
N ASN A 141 7.44 -8.67 2.78
CA ASN A 141 7.86 -9.96 2.27
C ASN A 141 8.81 -10.63 3.29
N GLY A 142 9.32 -11.82 2.96
CA GLY A 142 10.23 -12.57 3.84
C GLY A 142 11.52 -11.84 4.24
N GLY A 143 11.90 -10.74 3.57
CA GLY A 143 13.14 -10.00 3.84
C GLY A 143 12.97 -8.57 4.36
N HIS A 144 11.84 -7.91 4.10
CA HIS A 144 11.65 -6.51 4.45
C HIS A 144 10.18 -6.16 4.70
N ALA A 145 9.94 -5.14 5.52
CA ALA A 145 8.62 -4.57 5.73
C ALA A 145 8.70 -3.04 5.83
N TYR A 146 7.72 -2.36 5.25
CA TYR A 146 7.54 -0.92 5.36
C TYR A 146 6.06 -0.57 5.32
N ALA A 147 5.70 0.68 5.61
CA ALA A 147 4.31 1.11 5.57
C ALA A 147 4.15 2.45 4.86
N VAL A 148 3.07 2.63 4.11
CA VAL A 148 2.58 3.92 3.64
C VAL A 148 1.43 4.33 4.55
N ILE A 149 1.60 5.44 5.27
CA ILE A 149 0.65 5.94 6.26
C ILE A 149 0.28 7.37 5.87
N ALA A 150 -1.01 7.60 5.62
CA ALA A 150 -1.55 8.84 5.08
C ALA A 150 -0.75 9.35 3.86
N GLY A 151 -0.35 8.42 2.98
CA GLY A 151 0.36 8.72 1.74
C GLY A 151 1.86 9.00 1.88
N VAL A 152 2.46 8.81 3.06
CA VAL A 152 3.90 8.98 3.30
C VAL A 152 4.50 7.67 3.79
N ARG A 153 5.67 7.30 3.27
CA ARG A 153 6.31 6.00 3.54
C ARG A 153 7.14 6.07 4.83
N LEU A 154 6.86 5.21 5.79
CA LEU A 154 7.74 4.85 6.91
C LEU A 154 8.59 3.67 6.48
N ASP A 155 9.91 3.85 6.47
CA ASP A 155 10.85 2.81 6.04
C ASP A 155 12.13 2.83 6.84
N THR A 156 12.93 1.77 6.75
CA THR A 156 14.29 1.73 7.29
C THR A 156 15.36 1.65 6.22
N SER A 157 14.96 1.76 4.95
CA SER A 157 15.84 1.81 3.79
C SER A 157 15.47 2.99 2.90
N GLY A 158 16.43 3.46 2.12
CA GLY A 158 16.23 4.55 1.16
C GLY A 158 16.76 5.92 1.58
N ASP A 159 17.44 6.01 2.73
CA ASP A 159 18.21 7.21 3.07
C ASP A 159 19.56 7.24 2.35
N GLU A 160 19.90 8.40 1.79
CA GLU A 160 21.24 8.68 1.27
C GLU A 160 22.21 8.99 2.44
N GLY A 161 23.51 8.74 2.25
CA GLY A 161 24.53 9.19 3.21
C GLY A 161 24.71 8.32 4.46
N GLY A 162 24.10 7.12 4.51
CA GLY A 162 24.35 6.14 5.58
C GLY A 162 23.53 6.35 6.86
N GLU A 163 22.51 7.21 6.83
CA GLU A 163 21.47 7.16 7.85
C GLU A 163 20.80 5.78 7.84
N THR A 164 20.52 5.28 9.03
CA THR A 164 19.86 3.98 9.20
C THR A 164 18.71 4.11 10.19
N GLY A 165 17.72 3.25 10.02
CA GLY A 165 16.58 3.13 10.94
C GLY A 165 15.32 3.81 10.40
N PRO A 166 14.26 3.92 11.21
CA PRO A 166 12.97 4.39 10.72
C PRO A 166 13.05 5.84 10.26
N ARG A 167 12.64 6.14 9.03
CA ARG A 167 12.52 7.49 8.45
C ARG A 167 11.22 7.63 7.66
N TRP A 168 10.80 8.88 7.52
CA TRP A 168 9.68 9.25 6.67
C TRP A 168 10.19 9.69 5.30
N HIS A 169 9.53 9.19 4.26
CA HIS A 169 9.89 9.42 2.87
C HIS A 169 8.66 9.86 2.09
N THR A 170 8.79 10.97 1.36
CA THR A 170 7.73 11.44 0.45
C THR A 170 7.68 10.61 -0.83
N GLU A 171 8.82 10.07 -1.24
CA GLU A 171 8.97 9.18 -2.37
C GLU A 171 8.48 7.78 -2.01
N LEU A 172 7.52 7.31 -2.80
CA LEU A 172 7.12 5.91 -2.77
C LEU A 172 8.17 5.08 -3.52
N ARG A 173 8.24 3.79 -3.20
CA ARG A 173 9.08 2.83 -3.94
C ARG A 173 8.23 1.96 -4.83
N ASP A 174 8.90 1.34 -5.80
CA ASP A 174 8.35 0.17 -6.44
C ASP A 174 8.09 -0.93 -5.39
N ASN A 175 6.92 -1.55 -5.50
CA ASN A 175 6.39 -2.52 -4.55
C ASN A 175 6.30 -3.93 -5.15
N ILE A 176 6.89 -4.16 -6.33
CA ILE A 176 7.07 -5.51 -6.89
C ILE A 176 7.72 -6.43 -5.86
N GLY A 177 7.11 -7.60 -5.66
CA GLY A 177 7.58 -8.61 -4.71
C GLY A 177 7.20 -8.35 -3.25
N TYR A 178 6.34 -7.37 -2.98
CA TYR A 178 5.74 -7.15 -1.66
C TYR A 178 4.25 -7.52 -1.65
N VAL A 179 3.80 -8.09 -0.54
CA VAL A 179 2.39 -8.31 -0.24
C VAL A 179 1.85 -7.07 0.47
N ALA A 180 0.84 -6.43 -0.12
CA ALA A 180 0.12 -5.33 0.49
C ALA A 180 -0.94 -5.83 1.49
N ARG A 181 -0.96 -5.23 2.68
CA ARG A 181 -1.91 -5.49 3.76
C ARG A 181 -2.36 -4.21 4.44
N HIS A 182 -3.58 -4.19 4.98
CA HIS A 182 -4.10 -3.03 5.69
C HIS A 182 -5.03 -3.40 6.86
N PRO A 183 -5.22 -2.50 7.84
CA PRO A 183 -6.22 -2.70 8.88
C PRO A 183 -7.63 -2.46 8.32
N ALA A 184 -8.61 -3.27 8.73
CA ALA A 184 -9.99 -3.13 8.26
C ALA A 184 -10.56 -1.71 8.53
N GLY A 185 -11.05 -1.05 7.49
CA GLY A 185 -11.60 0.31 7.56
C GLY A 185 -10.58 1.44 7.49
N TYR A 186 -9.30 1.12 7.31
CA TYR A 186 -8.19 2.08 7.22
C TYR A 186 -7.31 1.86 5.99
#